data_AF-A0A8J7G569-F1
#
_entry.id   AF-A0A8J7G569-F1
#
_cell.length_a   1.000
_cell.length_b   1.000
_cell.length_c   1.000
_cell.angle_alpha   90.00
_cell.angle_beta   90.00
_cell.angle_gamma   90.00
#
_symmetry.space_group_name_H-M   'P 1'
#
loop_
_entity.id
_entity.type
_entity.pdbx_description
1 polymer ?
#
loop_
_entity_poly.entity_id
_entity_poly.type
_entity_poly.pdbx_seq_one_letter_code
_entity_poly.pdbx_strand_id
1 'polypeptide(L)'
;MMTLILFGVAFVLGLVVLTNVLPLLALAFTAFVALMSLKAFMKTDSTIAKLWWGSIVFVAVVITVSNIPAFIGLLAVIGLYMLYRNGKREEPAQQVVEADPFENFEKEWDKLMKN
;
A
#
# COMPACT_ATOMS: atom_id res chain seq x y z
N MET A 1 -0.25 0.95 24.78
CA MET A 1 -0.56 -0.35 24.16
C MET A 1 -0.81 -0.24 22.66
N MET A 2 -1.63 0.71 22.19
CA MET A 2 -1.97 0.90 20.76
C MET A 2 -0.76 1.23 19.84
N THR A 3 0.23 1.99 20.33
CA THR A 3 1.44 2.33 19.57
C THR A 3 2.35 1.13 19.28
N LEU A 4 2.56 0.23 20.25
CA LEU A 4 3.38 -0.97 20.06
C LEU A 4 2.77 -1.92 19.02
N ILE A 5 1.44 -2.02 18.98
CA ILE A 5 0.72 -2.84 17.99
C ILE A 5 0.91 -2.25 16.58
N LEU A 6 0.79 -0.93 16.42
CA LEU A 6 1.00 -0.26 15.13
C LEU A 6 2.44 -0.43 14.61
N PHE A 7 3.44 -0.32 15.49
CA PHE A 7 4.84 -0.59 15.13
C PHE A 7 5.05 -2.05 14.70
N GLY A 8 4.45 -3.01 15.42
CA GLY A 8 4.50 -4.42 15.05
C GLY A 8 3.88 -4.72 13.68
N VAL A 9 2.70 -4.16 13.41
CA VAL A 9 2.03 -4.28 12.10
C VAL A 9 2.87 -3.66 10.99
N ALA A 10 3.41 -2.46 11.21
CA ALA A 10 4.27 -1.79 10.22
C ALA A 10 5.53 -2.61 9.91
N PHE A 11 6.13 -3.23 10.93
CA PHE A 11 7.30 -4.09 10.76
C PHE A 11 7.00 -5.31 9.87
N VAL A 12 5.90 -6.03 10.17
CA VAL A 12 5.47 -7.19 9.37
C VAL A 12 5.15 -6.77 7.94
N LEU A 13 4.41 -5.68 7.75
CA LEU A 13 4.14 -5.15 6.40
C LEU A 13 5.42 -4.79 5.65
N GLY A 14 6.41 -4.20 6.34
CA GLY A 14 7.73 -3.91 5.76
C GLY A 14 8.44 -5.17 5.26
N LEU A 15 8.44 -6.25 6.05
CA LEU A 15 9.01 -7.54 5.63
C LEU A 15 8.26 -8.15 4.43
N VAL A 16 6.92 -8.05 4.43
CA VAL A 16 6.10 -8.52 3.31
C VAL A 16 6.43 -7.74 2.04
N VAL A 17 6.59 -6.41 2.12
CA VAL A 17 7.02 -5.61 0.97
C VAL A 17 8.38 -6.07 0.47
N LEU A 18 9.39 -6.16 1.34
CA LEU A 18 10.76 -6.52 0.96
C LEU A 18 10.84 -7.88 0.24
N THR A 19 10.10 -8.87 0.72
CA THR A 19 10.09 -10.21 0.12
C THR A 19 9.33 -10.27 -1.20
N ASN A 20 8.37 -9.37 -1.44
CA ASN A 20 7.52 -9.36 -2.63
C ASN A 20 7.95 -8.35 -3.72
N VAL A 21 8.95 -7.48 -3.48
CA VAL A 21 9.46 -6.57 -4.51
C VAL A 21 10.01 -7.34 -5.72
N LEU A 22 10.85 -8.34 -5.48
CA LEU A 22 11.45 -9.14 -6.55
C LEU A 22 10.38 -9.93 -7.33
N PRO A 23 9.45 -10.67 -6.67
CA PRO A 23 8.31 -11.30 -7.35
C PRO A 23 7.46 -10.34 -8.20
N LEU A 24 7.19 -9.11 -7.73
CA LEU A 24 6.45 -8.12 -8.52
C LEU A 24 7.21 -7.70 -9.78
N LEU A 25 8.52 -7.48 -9.68
CA LEU A 25 9.37 -7.17 -10.81
C LEU A 25 9.46 -8.34 -11.80
N ALA A 26 9.61 -9.56 -11.28
CA ALA A 26 9.61 -10.78 -12.08
C ALA A 26 8.29 -10.93 -12.85
N LEU A 27 7.15 -10.72 -12.18
CA LEU A 27 5.83 -10.79 -12.80
C LEU A 27 5.67 -9.75 -13.92
N ALA A 28 6.07 -8.49 -13.68
CA ALA A 28 6.02 -7.44 -14.70
C ALA A 28 6.90 -7.77 -15.91
N PHE A 29 8.12 -8.26 -15.65
CA PHE A 29 9.07 -8.64 -16.69
C PHE A 29 8.57 -9.86 -17.49
N THR A 30 8.08 -10.91 -16.83
CA THR A 30 7.58 -12.11 -17.51
C THR A 30 6.32 -11.84 -18.30
N ALA A 31 5.43 -10.97 -17.81
CA ALA A 31 4.29 -10.51 -18.58
C ALA A 31 4.73 -9.79 -19.86
N PHE A 32 5.73 -8.91 -19.77
CA PHE A 32 6.29 -8.24 -20.95
C PHE A 32 6.87 -9.24 -21.96
N VAL A 33 7.69 -10.20 -21.50
CA VAL A 33 8.27 -11.24 -22.36
C VAL A 33 7.19 -12.12 -22.99
N ALA A 34 6.16 -12.51 -22.23
CA ALA A 34 5.03 -13.29 -22.74
C ALA A 34 4.32 -12.55 -23.88
N LEU A 35 4.02 -11.26 -23.70
CA LEU A 35 3.35 -10.44 -24.73
C LEU A 35 4.19 -10.29 -26.00
N MET A 36 5.50 -10.06 -25.85
CA MET A 36 6.42 -9.97 -26.99
C MET A 36 6.53 -11.30 -27.75
N SER A 37 6.65 -12.40 -27.02
CA SER A 37 6.76 -13.75 -27.59
C SER A 37 5.45 -14.19 -28.24
N LEU A 38 4.31 -13.83 -27.66
CA LEU A 38 2.99 -14.10 -28.22
C LEU A 38 2.80 -13.35 -29.54
N LYS A 39 3.22 -12.08 -29.62
CA LYS A 39 3.22 -11.33 -30.89
C LYS A 39 4.09 -12.00 -31.94
N ALA A 40 5.27 -12.49 -31.57
CA ALA A 40 6.16 -13.19 -32.49
C ALA A 40 5.59 -14.55 -32.95
N PHE A 41 4.95 -15.29 -32.04
CA PHE A 41 4.25 -16.53 -32.33
C PHE A 41 3.13 -16.34 -33.36
N MET A 42 2.34 -15.26 -33.23
CA MET A 42 1.24 -14.94 -34.15
C MET A 42 1.73 -14.48 -35.53
N LYS A 43 2.92 -13.88 -35.62
CA LYS A 43 3.44 -13.30 -36.87
C LYS A 43 4.19 -14.30 -37.76
N THR A 44 4.68 -15.40 -37.21
CA THR A 44 5.53 -16.34 -37.96
C THR A 44 4.70 -17.46 -38.61
N ASP A 45 5.05 -17.82 -39.85
CA ASP A 45 4.47 -18.99 -40.54
C ASP A 45 5.28 -20.27 -40.33
N SER A 46 6.51 -20.17 -39.81
CA SER A 46 7.39 -21.32 -39.61
C SER A 46 6.97 -22.16 -38.40
N THR A 47 6.79 -23.46 -38.61
CA THR A 47 6.45 -24.42 -37.55
C THR A 47 7.49 -24.46 -36.43
N ILE A 48 8.78 -24.40 -36.77
CA ILE A 48 9.87 -24.42 -35.79
C ILE A 48 9.86 -23.13 -34.97
N ALA A 49 9.67 -21.98 -35.63
CA ALA A 49 9.58 -20.69 -34.94
C ALA A 49 8.35 -20.62 -34.02
N LYS A 50 7.19 -21.15 -34.47
CA LYS A 50 6.00 -21.28 -33.61
C LYS A 50 6.30 -22.14 -32.38
N LEU A 51 6.97 -23.27 -32.54
CA LEU A 51 7.31 -24.12 -31.41
C LEU A 51 8.18 -23.37 -30.38
N TRP A 52 9.23 -22.67 -30.84
CA TRP A 52 10.11 -21.87 -29.97
C TRP A 52 9.35 -20.76 -29.22
N TRP A 53 8.61 -19.92 -29.93
CA TRP A 53 7.86 -18.83 -29.29
C TRP A 53 6.75 -19.34 -28.38
N GLY A 54 6.10 -20.45 -28.77
CA GLY A 54 5.07 -21.12 -27.96
C GLY A 54 5.64 -21.64 -26.63
N SER A 55 6.84 -22.24 -26.64
CA SER A 55 7.52 -22.67 -25.41
C SER A 55 7.86 -21.49 -24.50
N ILE A 56 8.33 -20.36 -25.06
CA ILE A 56 8.62 -19.16 -24.25
C ILE A 56 7.35 -18.61 -23.61
N VAL A 57 6.24 -18.51 -24.36
CA VAL A 57 4.94 -18.10 -23.82
C VAL A 57 4.50 -19.02 -22.69
N PHE A 58 4.62 -20.35 -22.88
CA PHE A 58 4.23 -21.33 -21.87
C PHE A 58 5.02 -21.14 -20.56
N VAL A 59 6.35 -21.06 -20.63
CA VAL A 59 7.21 -20.85 -19.46
C VAL A 59 6.90 -19.51 -18.78
N ALA A 60 6.72 -18.44 -19.58
CA ALA A 60 6.40 -17.12 -19.04
C ALA A 60 5.04 -17.10 -18.32
N VAL A 61 4.04 -17.82 -18.82
CA VAL A 61 2.74 -17.99 -18.15
C VAL A 61 2.90 -18.73 -16.83
N VAL A 62 3.65 -19.84 -16.80
CA VAL A 62 3.91 -20.59 -15.56
C VAL A 62 4.57 -19.69 -14.51
N ILE A 63 5.64 -18.97 -14.88
CA ILE A 63 6.31 -18.05 -13.96
C ILE A 63 5.35 -16.97 -13.47
N THR A 64 4.54 -16.38 -14.36
CA THR A 64 3.58 -15.34 -13.99
C THR A 64 2.57 -15.86 -12.98
N VAL A 65 1.99 -17.05 -13.21
CA VAL A 65 1.03 -17.69 -12.32
C VAL A 65 1.65 -18.00 -10.95
N SER A 66 2.89 -18.51 -10.93
CA SER A 66 3.62 -18.79 -9.68
C SER A 66 3.91 -17.54 -8.85
N ASN A 67 3.95 -16.36 -9.48
CA ASN A 67 4.22 -15.08 -8.81
C ASN A 67 2.96 -14.27 -8.50
N ILE A 68 1.74 -14.78 -8.74
CA ILE A 68 0.48 -14.10 -8.34
C ILE A 68 0.47 -13.68 -6.85
N PRO A 69 1.01 -14.45 -5.88
CA PRO A 69 1.07 -14.01 -4.49
C PRO A 69 1.79 -12.66 -4.27
N ALA A 70 2.61 -12.21 -5.22
CA ALA A 70 3.28 -10.91 -5.18
C ALA A 70 2.33 -9.71 -5.02
N PHE A 71 1.04 -9.86 -5.41
CA PHE A 71 0.01 -8.84 -5.15
C PHE A 71 -0.21 -8.59 -3.65
N ILE A 72 0.12 -9.54 -2.77
CA ILE A 72 0.11 -9.33 -1.31
C ILE A 72 1.14 -8.26 -0.93
N GLY A 73 2.30 -8.24 -1.59
CA GLY A 73 3.29 -7.17 -1.44
C GLY A 73 2.73 -5.80 -1.81
N LEU A 74 1.95 -5.72 -2.90
CA LEU A 74 1.30 -4.48 -3.31
C LEU A 74 0.27 -4.01 -2.26
N LEU A 75 -0.54 -4.93 -1.72
CA LEU A 75 -1.45 -4.63 -0.61
C LEU A 75 -0.69 -4.14 0.63
N ALA A 76 0.47 -4.70 0.92
CA ALA A 76 1.31 -4.28 2.05
C ALA A 76 1.86 -2.85 1.86
N VAL A 77 2.28 -2.48 0.64
CA VAL A 77 2.66 -1.09 0.30
C VAL A 77 1.49 -0.13 0.55
N ILE A 78 0.28 -0.50 0.10
CA ILE A 78 -0.93 0.31 0.31
C ILE A 78 -1.20 0.47 1.82
N GLY A 79 -1.10 -0.61 2.59
CA GLY A 79 -1.27 -0.59 4.04
C GLY A 79 -0.28 0.34 4.75
N LEU A 80 1.00 0.26 4.40
CA LEU A 80 2.04 1.17 4.91
C LEU A 80 1.77 2.63 4.54
N TYR A 81 1.34 2.89 3.29
CA TYR A 81 1.00 4.24 2.85
C TYR A 81 -0.19 4.82 3.63
N MET A 82 -1.23 4.03 3.89
CA MET A 82 -2.36 4.45 4.71
C MET A 82 -1.95 4.79 6.14
N LEU A 83 -1.10 3.95 6.76
CA LEU A 83 -0.60 4.19 8.12
C LEU A 83 0.22 5.49 8.18
N TYR A 84 1.11 5.70 7.22
CA TYR A 84 1.89 6.94 7.09
C TYR A 84 1.00 8.18 6.88
N ARG A 85 0.02 8.08 5.98
CA ARG A 85 -0.88 9.19 5.66
C ARG A 85 -1.79 9.56 6.84
N ASN A 86 -2.29 8.57 7.57
CA ASN A 86 -3.16 8.79 8.71
C ASN A 86 -2.37 9.32 9.92
N GLY A 87 -1.13 8.88 10.13
CA GLY A 87 -0.25 9.43 11.17
C GLY A 87 0.14 10.91 10.96
N LYS A 88 -0.03 11.45 9.75
CA LYS A 88 0.15 12.87 9.44
C LYS A 88 -1.09 13.74 9.63
N ARG A 89 -2.27 13.12 9.79
CA ARG A 89 -3.42 13.84 10.31
C ARG A 89 -3.19 13.89 11.81
N GLU A 90 -2.43 14.89 12.25
CA GLU A 90 -2.58 15.37 13.61
C GLU A 90 -4.09 15.55 13.79
N GLU A 91 -4.68 14.82 14.74
CA GLU A 91 -6.00 15.16 15.24
C GLU A 91 -5.97 16.68 15.46
N PRO A 92 -6.97 17.47 15.03
CA PRO A 92 -7.04 18.85 15.49
C PRO A 92 -6.93 18.73 16.99
N ALA A 93 -5.80 19.19 17.54
CA ALA A 93 -5.52 19.12 18.97
C ALA A 93 -6.84 19.51 19.59
N GLN A 94 -7.48 18.59 20.35
CA GLN A 94 -8.71 18.93 21.07
C GLN A 94 -8.39 20.30 21.62
N GLN A 95 -9.07 21.32 21.11
CA GLN A 95 -8.86 22.66 21.59
C GLN A 95 -9.18 22.46 23.06
N VAL A 96 -8.13 22.43 23.87
CA VAL A 96 -8.25 22.71 25.28
C VAL A 96 -8.74 24.13 25.18
N VAL A 97 -10.06 24.28 25.12
CA VAL A 97 -10.72 25.50 25.45
C VAL A 97 -10.16 25.72 26.83
N GLU A 98 -9.17 26.61 26.90
CA GLU A 98 -8.60 27.10 28.12
C GLU A 98 -9.81 27.69 28.82
N ALA A 99 -10.45 26.85 29.64
CA ALA A 99 -11.63 27.23 30.37
C ALA A 99 -11.13 28.28 31.32
N ASP A 100 -11.40 29.54 30.97
CA ASP A 100 -10.91 30.68 31.71
C ASP A 100 -11.26 30.44 33.19
N PRO A 101 -10.27 30.28 34.08
CA PRO A 101 -10.52 30.01 35.49
C PRO A 101 -11.31 31.15 36.15
N PHE A 102 -11.48 32.28 35.46
CA PHE A 102 -12.25 33.44 35.89
C PHE A 102 -13.68 33.51 35.34
N GLU A 103 -14.13 32.61 34.46
CA GLU A 103 -15.47 32.68 33.84
C GLU A 103 -16.61 32.66 34.88
N ASN A 104 -16.42 31.90 35.96
CA ASN A 104 -17.40 31.86 37.07
C ASN A 104 -17.35 33.13 37.93
N PHE A 105 -16.18 33.76 38.06
CA PHE A 105 -16.03 35.00 38.81
C PHE A 105 -16.65 36.19 38.08
N GLU A 106 -16.46 36.28 36.77
CA GLU A 106 -17.10 37.32 35.95
C GLU A 106 -18.62 37.22 35.98
N LYS A 107 -19.16 36.00 35.91
CA LYS A 107 -20.62 35.76 36.04
C LYS A 107 -21.18 36.21 37.38
N GLU A 108 -20.46 36.00 38.48
CA GLU A 108 -20.89 36.45 39.80
C GLU A 108 -20.72 37.96 39.99
N TRP A 109 -19.66 38.56 39.44
CA TRP A 109 -19.45 40.01 39.45
C TRP A 109 -20.56 40.75 38.70
N ASP A 110 -20.92 40.28 37.50
CA ASP A 110 -22.01 40.86 36.70
C ASP A 110 -23.35 40.80 37.42
N LYS A 111 -23.65 39.73 38.17
CA LYS A 111 -24.88 39.64 38.97
C LYS A 111 -24.93 40.70 40.07
N LEU A 112 -23.79 41.01 40.68
CA LEU A 112 -23.69 42.04 41.73
C LEU A 112 -23.82 43.46 41.17
N MET A 113 -23.30 43.71 39.97
CA MET A 113 -23.30 45.03 39.32
C MET A 113 -24.63 45.37 38.62
N LYS A 114 -25.52 44.39 38.42
CA LYS A 114 -26.80 44.56 37.73
C LYS A 114 -27.99 44.85 38.66
N ASN A 115 -27.74 44.98 39.96
CA ASN A 115 -28.67 45.45 40.99
C ASN A 115 -28.22 46.80 41.56
#